data_AF-A0A352WSQ5-F1
#
_entry.id   AF-A0A352WSQ5-F1
#
_cell.length_a   1.000
_cell.length_b   1.000
_cell.length_c   1.000
_cell.angle_alpha   90.00
_cell.angle_beta   90.00
_cell.angle_gamma   90.00
#
_symmetry.space_group_name_H-M   'P 1'
#
loop_
_entity.id
_entity.type
_entity.pdbx_description
1 polymer ?
#
loop_
_entity_poly.entity_id
_entity_poly.type
_entity_poly.pdbx_seq_one_letter_code
_entity_poly.pdbx_strand_id
1 'polypeptide(L)' 'MNEEGLQSTENKLIYIGKPIDIQEDTLFAALEELDRAANREDPDIRAYVQKIVPTYHPNC' A
#
# COMPACT_ATOMS: atom_id res chain seq x y z
N MET A 1 16.36 3.44 -13.35
CA MET A 1 15.16 3.22 -12.51
C MET A 1 14.99 1.72 -12.43
N ASN A 2 15.62 1.10 -11.44
CA ASN A 2 15.50 -0.32 -11.18
C ASN A 2 14.18 -0.53 -10.46
N GLU A 3 13.10 -0.60 -11.21
CA GLU A 3 11.79 -0.90 -10.63
C GLU A 3 11.83 -2.34 -10.11
N GLU A 4 11.72 -2.44 -8.79
CA GLU A 4 11.93 -3.62 -7.97
C GLU A 4 10.99 -4.76 -8.41
N GLY A 5 11.57 -5.85 -8.92
CA GLY A 5 10.86 -7.13 -9.00
C GLY A 5 9.97 -7.35 -10.23
N LEU A 6 10.17 -6.65 -11.35
CA LEU A 6 9.46 -6.96 -12.60
C LEU A 6 10.09 -8.15 -13.33
N GLN A 7 9.41 -9.30 -13.34
CA GLN A 7 9.79 -10.46 -14.15
C GLN A 7 9.16 -10.37 -15.55
N SER A 8 9.98 -10.37 -16.60
CA SER A 8 9.49 -10.37 -17.99
C SER A 8 8.92 -11.73 -18.39
N THR A 9 7.85 -11.72 -19.18
CA THR A 9 7.34 -12.94 -19.85
C THR A 9 7.86 -13.04 -21.28
N GLU A 10 7.57 -14.15 -21.99
CA GLU A 10 7.87 -14.29 -23.42
C GLU A 10 7.20 -13.19 -24.27
N ASN A 11 6.06 -12.67 -23.81
CA ASN A 11 5.45 -11.47 -24.36
C ASN A 11 6.10 -10.23 -23.73
N LYS A 12 6.89 -9.50 -24.52
CA LYS A 12 7.66 -8.31 -24.10
C LYS A 12 6.82 -7.12 -23.64
N LEU A 13 5.49 -7.20 -23.76
CA LEU A 13 4.55 -6.22 -23.23
C LEU A 13 4.03 -6.58 -21.84
N ILE A 14 4.32 -7.77 -21.32
CA ILE A 14 3.82 -8.26 -20.04
C ILE A 14 4.98 -8.44 -19.05
N TYR A 15 4.85 -7.73 -17.93
CA TYR A 15 5.76 -7.79 -16.80
C TYR A 15 4.98 -8.22 -15.55
N ILE A 16 5.50 -9.22 -14.84
CA ILE A 16 4.94 -9.71 -13.59
C ILE A 16 5.60 -8.93 -12.45
N GLY A 17 4.83 -8.15 -11.70
CA GLY A 17 5.32 -7.51 -10.48
C GLY A 17 5.58 -8.55 -9.39
N LYS A 18 6.68 -8.37 -8.63
CA LYS A 18 6.94 -9.16 -7.43
C LYS A 18 5.89 -8.81 -6.37
N PRO A 19 5.19 -9.80 -5.79
CA PRO A 19 4.34 -9.56 -4.63
C PRO A 19 5.13 -8.89 -3.51
N ILE A 20 4.51 -7.92 -2.84
CA ILE A 20 5.10 -7.29 -1.66
C ILE A 20 4.98 -8.28 -0.50
N ASP A 21 6.07 -8.49 0.22
CA ASP A 21 6.06 -9.27 1.46
C ASP A 21 5.39 -8.42 2.55
N ILE A 22 4.16 -8.77 2.92
CA ILE A 22 3.35 -8.03 3.89
C ILE A 22 3.34 -8.78 5.23
N GLN A 23 3.55 -8.04 6.33
CA GLN A 23 3.29 -8.55 7.68
C GLN A 23 1.79 -8.43 7.98
N GLU A 24 1.06 -9.52 7.82
CA GLU A 24 -0.40 -9.57 7.91
C GLU A 24 -0.95 -8.98 9.21
N ASP A 25 -0.44 -9.39 10.38
CA ASP A 25 -0.91 -8.90 11.68
C ASP A 25 -0.78 -7.38 11.82
N THR A 26 0.33 -6.82 11.31
CA THR A 26 0.57 -5.37 11.35
C THR A 26 -0.36 -4.64 10.41
N LEU A 27 -0.61 -5.22 9.22
CA LEU A 27 -1.55 -4.67 8.26
C LEU A 27 -2.97 -4.66 8.82
N PHE A 28 -3.45 -5.79 9.36
CA PHE A 28 -4.81 -5.90 9.88
C PHE A 28 -5.04 -4.98 11.08
N ALA A 29 -4.07 -4.86 11.99
CA ALA A 29 -4.16 -3.91 13.09
C ALA A 29 -4.24 -2.46 12.60
N ALA A 30 -3.44 -2.09 11.59
CA ALA A 30 -3.49 -0.75 11.00
C ALA A 30 -4.81 -0.48 10.25
N LEU A 31 -5.39 -1.49 9.60
CA LEU A 31 -6.70 -1.39 8.94
C LEU A 31 -7.84 -1.21 9.95
N GLU A 32 -7.79 -1.87 11.10
CA GLU A 32 -8.77 -1.66 12.16
C GLU A 32 -8.74 -0.21 12.68
N GLU A 33 -7.56 0.36 12.86
CA GLU A 33 -7.41 1.76 13.27
C GLU A 33 -7.88 2.74 12.18
N LEU A 34 -7.64 2.41 10.91
CA LEU A 34 -8.17 3.18 9.78
C LEU A 34 -9.70 3.16 9.75
N ASP A 35 -10.32 1.99 9.95
CA ASP A 35 -11.78 1.85 9.99
C ASP A 35 -12.39 2.68 11.13
N ARG A 36 -11.80 2.63 12.32
CA ARG A 36 -12.22 3.46 13.46
C ARG A 36 -12.09 4.96 13.16
N ALA A 37 -11.00 5.38 12.53
CA ALA A 37 -10.79 6.78 12.13
C ALA A 37 -11.82 7.23 11.08
N ALA A 38 -12.13 6.38 10.10
CA ALA A 38 -13.14 6.65 9.08
C ALA A 38 -14.54 6.83 9.69
N ASN A 39 -14.92 5.93 10.60
CA ASN A 39 -16.22 6.01 11.30
C ASN A 39 -16.36 7.23 12.21
N ARG A 40 -15.23 7.82 12.64
CA ARG A 40 -15.20 9.05 13.45
C ARG A 40 -15.08 10.33 12.63
N GLU A 41 -15.08 10.22 11.30
CA GLU A 41 -14.80 11.33 10.38
C GLU A 41 -13.50 12.07 10.74
N ASP A 42 -12.46 11.31 11.09
CA ASP A 42 -11.17 11.88 11.46
C ASP A 42 -10.63 12.75 10.30
N PRO A 43 -10.33 14.04 10.53
CA PRO A 43 -9.88 14.95 9.48
C PRO A 43 -8.53 14.54 8.87
N ASP A 44 -7.74 13.72 9.55
CA ASP A 44 -6.41 13.27 9.11
C ASP A 44 -6.39 11.79 8.68
N ILE A 45 -7.49 11.31 8.09
CA ILE A 45 -7.60 9.95 7.55
C ILE A 45 -6.44 9.57 6.61
N ARG A 46 -5.87 10.56 5.90
CA ARG A 46 -4.76 10.39 4.97
C ARG A 46 -3.47 9.93 5.67
N ALA A 47 -3.22 10.36 6.90
CA ALA A 47 -2.08 9.91 7.68
C ALA A 47 -2.18 8.41 8.03
N TYR A 48 -3.38 7.90 8.29
CA TYR A 48 -3.60 6.47 8.54
C TYR A 48 -3.34 5.64 7.27
N VAL A 49 -3.77 6.11 6.11
CA VAL A 49 -3.48 5.46 4.81
C VAL A 49 -1.97 5.44 4.55
N GLN A 50 -1.25 6.53 4.83
CA GLN A 50 0.20 6.60 4.64
C GLN A 50 0.98 5.62 5.54
N LYS A 51 0.49 5.33 6.75
CA LYS A 51 1.09 4.30 7.63
C LYS A 51 0.98 2.90 7.04
N ILE A 52 -0.09 2.62 6.29
CA ILE A 52 -0.35 1.31 5.68
C ILE A 52 0.38 1.19 4.33
N VAL A 53 0.38 2.26 3.55
CA VAL A 53 0.93 2.31 2.20
C VAL A 53 2.04 3.35 2.17
N PRO A 54 3.31 2.98 2.39
CA PRO A 54 4.42 3.92 2.48
C PRO A 54 4.65 4.75 1.20
N THR A 55 4.21 4.23 0.04
CA THR A 55 4.29 4.91 -1.25
C THR A 55 3.14 5.89 -1.50
N TYR A 56 2.19 6.01 -0.57
CA TYR A 56 1.10 6.97 -0.64
C TYR A 56 1.58 8.38 -0.28
N HIS A 57 1.39 9.32 -1.22
CA HIS A 57 1.80 10.70 -1.09
C HIS A 57 0.58 11.61 -1.33
N PRO A 58 -0.11 12.09 -0.28
CA PRO A 58 -1.39 12.78 -0.39
C PRO A 58 -1.37 14.16 -1.07
N ASN A 59 -0.17 14.69 -1.37
CA ASN A 59 0.06 16.03 -1.89
C ASN A 59 0.69 16.03 -3.31
N CYS A 60 0.53 14.94 -4.07
CA CYS A 60 1.00 14.85 -5.45
C CYS A 60 -0.04 15.36 -6.45
#